data_AF-A0A7K3CPM1-F1
#
_entry.id   AF-A0A7K3CPM1-F1
#
_cell.length_a   1.000
_cell.length_b   1.000
_cell.length_c   1.000
_cell.angle_alpha   90.00
_cell.angle_beta   90.00
_cell.angle_gamma   90.00
#
_symmetry.space_group_name_H-M   'P 1'
#
loop_
_entity.id
_entity.type
_entity.pdbx_description
1 polymer ?
#
loop_
_entity_poly.entity_id
_entity_poly.type
_entity_poly.pdbx_seq_one_letter_code
_entity_poly.pdbx_strand_id
1 'polypeptide(L)'
;ERVLCAVFAEVLGLKRVGVEDGFFELGGDSISSMQLASRARRAGLVVTPRQVFEEKTPEGIAAVVRRTDEARTAVDIGVGDVPWTPVMRASGERAARPGFAQWVVLAVPGGLGADILAAGLSAVLDTHDMLRARTVPGEARFTVGERGSVDAASLVSRVDAVRAGAETVRELTERAAGDAAGRLDPVSGAMVRAVWVDTGPERVGQLVFVAHHLVVDGVSWRVLVPDL
;
A
#
# COMPACT_ATOMS: atom_id res chain seq x y z
N GLU A 1 -19.99 -13.67 -13.75
CA GLU A 1 -21.01 -12.90 -12.98
C GLU A 1 -20.81 -12.95 -11.47
N ARG A 2 -21.16 -14.02 -10.73
CA ARG A 2 -21.12 -14.03 -9.25
C ARG A 2 -19.83 -13.49 -8.61
N VAL A 3 -18.67 -13.94 -9.11
CA VAL A 3 -17.36 -13.45 -8.64
C VAL A 3 -17.20 -11.94 -8.92
N LEU A 4 -17.60 -11.47 -10.10
CA LEU A 4 -17.53 -10.06 -10.46
C LEU A 4 -18.47 -9.21 -9.61
N CYS A 5 -19.69 -9.66 -9.33
CA CYS A 5 -20.59 -8.97 -8.40
C CYS A 5 -19.98 -8.81 -7.00
N ALA A 6 -19.31 -9.85 -6.49
CA ALA A 6 -18.61 -9.77 -5.21
C ALA A 6 -17.44 -8.79 -5.24
N VAL A 7 -16.64 -8.81 -6.32
CA VAL A 7 -15.52 -7.87 -6.49
C VAL A 7 -16.01 -6.42 -6.65
N PHE A 8 -17.10 -6.18 -7.40
CA PHE A 8 -17.73 -4.85 -7.51
C PHE A 8 -18.16 -4.35 -6.13
N ALA A 9 -18.88 -5.19 -5.37
CA ALA A 9 -19.35 -4.86 -4.03
C ALA A 9 -18.19 -4.50 -3.09
N GLU A 10 -17.11 -5.27 -3.10
CA GLU A 10 -15.91 -5.01 -2.30
C GLU A 10 -15.22 -3.70 -2.70
N VAL A 11 -15.03 -3.45 -3.99
CA VAL A 11 -14.35 -2.26 -4.51
C VAL A 11 -15.15 -0.98 -4.21
N LEU A 12 -16.47 -1.04 -4.38
CA LEU A 12 -17.36 0.12 -4.22
C LEU A 12 -17.88 0.29 -2.79
N GLY A 13 -17.54 -0.62 -1.87
CA GLY A 13 -18.02 -0.58 -0.48
C GLY A 13 -19.53 -0.82 -0.35
N LEU A 14 -20.11 -1.58 -1.26
CA LEU A 14 -21.55 -1.87 -1.31
C LEU A 14 -21.84 -3.25 -0.69
N LYS A 15 -23.03 -3.41 -0.11
CA LYS A 15 -23.45 -4.71 0.45
C LYS A 15 -23.66 -5.78 -0.62
N ARG A 16 -24.21 -5.39 -1.77
CA ARG A 16 -24.52 -6.26 -2.92
C ARG A 16 -24.50 -5.42 -4.20
N VAL A 17 -24.18 -6.08 -5.30
CA VAL A 17 -24.23 -5.55 -6.67
C VAL A 17 -24.88 -6.61 -7.57
N GLY A 18 -25.85 -6.20 -8.38
CA GLY A 18 -26.52 -7.00 -9.39
C GLY A 18 -25.66 -7.26 -10.63
N VAL A 19 -26.08 -8.19 -11.48
CA VAL A 19 -25.31 -8.53 -12.70
C VAL A 19 -25.37 -7.45 -13.78
N GLU A 20 -26.43 -6.65 -13.79
CA GLU A 20 -26.67 -5.55 -14.73
C GLU A 20 -26.29 -4.17 -14.16
N ASP A 21 -25.88 -4.10 -12.89
CA ASP A 21 -25.58 -2.82 -12.25
C ASP A 21 -24.32 -2.20 -12.88
N GLY A 22 -24.48 -0.98 -13.43
CA GLY A 22 -23.39 -0.25 -14.06
C GLY A 22 -22.33 0.19 -13.07
N PHE A 23 -21.07 -0.19 -13.30
CA PHE A 23 -19.93 0.15 -12.44
C PHE A 23 -19.83 1.65 -12.15
N PHE A 24 -19.96 2.48 -13.21
CA PHE A 24 -19.86 3.93 -13.11
C PHE A 24 -21.13 4.58 -12.55
N GLU A 25 -22.29 3.93 -12.70
CA GLU A 25 -23.55 4.39 -12.11
C GLU A 25 -23.54 4.21 -10.59
N LEU A 26 -22.86 3.16 -10.12
CA LEU A 26 -22.62 2.90 -8.70
C LEU A 26 -21.46 3.73 -8.10
N GLY A 27 -20.94 4.72 -8.84
CA GLY A 27 -19.88 5.61 -8.37
C GLY A 27 -18.45 5.11 -8.63
N GLY A 28 -18.29 4.10 -9.48
CA GLY A 28 -16.99 3.68 -9.98
C GLY A 28 -16.32 4.76 -10.85
N ASP A 29 -15.00 4.70 -10.89
CA ASP A 29 -14.09 5.62 -11.59
C ASP A 29 -12.87 4.85 -12.13
N SER A 30 -11.89 5.57 -12.70
CA SER A 30 -10.69 4.95 -13.25
C SER A 30 -9.83 4.24 -12.20
N ILE A 31 -9.79 4.72 -10.95
CA ILE A 31 -8.98 4.13 -9.87
C ILE A 31 -9.61 2.84 -9.38
N SER A 32 -10.90 2.88 -9.07
CA SER A 32 -11.68 1.71 -8.68
C SER A 32 -11.76 0.69 -9.81
N SER A 33 -11.75 1.09 -11.09
CA SER A 33 -11.61 0.16 -12.23
C SER A 33 -10.28 -0.62 -12.22
N MET A 34 -9.17 0.05 -11.88
CA MET A 34 -7.88 -0.61 -11.72
C MET A 34 -7.86 -1.54 -10.49
N GLN A 35 -8.45 -1.11 -9.38
CA GLN A 35 -8.61 -1.96 -8.20
C GLN A 35 -9.45 -3.21 -8.52
N LEU A 36 -10.53 -3.05 -9.28
CA LEU A 36 -11.37 -4.15 -9.73
C LEU A 36 -10.57 -5.17 -10.53
N ALA A 37 -9.77 -4.72 -11.49
CA ALA A 37 -8.89 -5.59 -12.28
C ALA A 37 -7.90 -6.37 -11.41
N SER A 38 -7.31 -5.71 -10.40
CA SER A 38 -6.38 -6.34 -9.44
C SER A 38 -7.08 -7.40 -8.57
N ARG A 39 -8.25 -7.08 -8.00
CA ARG A 39 -9.02 -8.00 -7.16
C ARG A 39 -9.58 -9.19 -7.94
N ALA A 40 -10.10 -8.93 -9.15
CA ALA A 40 -10.58 -9.97 -10.05
C ALA A 40 -9.46 -10.98 -10.38
N ARG A 41 -8.23 -10.51 -10.57
CA ARG A 41 -7.07 -11.38 -10.81
C ARG A 41 -6.80 -12.33 -9.65
N ARG A 42 -6.91 -11.86 -8.40
CA ARG A 42 -6.78 -12.74 -7.22
C ARG A 42 -7.89 -13.79 -7.15
N ALA A 43 -9.07 -13.46 -7.68
CA ALA A 43 -10.19 -14.39 -7.84
C ALA A 43 -10.10 -15.26 -9.12
N GLY A 44 -8.96 -15.26 -9.80
CA GLY A 44 -8.70 -16.09 -10.99
C GLY A 44 -9.25 -15.54 -12.31
N LEU A 45 -9.59 -14.25 -12.37
CA LEU A 45 -10.17 -13.59 -13.54
C LEU A 45 -9.26 -12.47 -14.08
N VAL A 46 -8.95 -12.51 -15.37
CA VAL A 46 -8.16 -11.48 -16.05
C VAL A 46 -9.11 -10.43 -16.62
N VAL A 47 -9.36 -9.38 -15.83
CA VAL A 47 -10.11 -8.19 -16.25
C VAL A 47 -9.14 -7.04 -16.49
N THR A 48 -9.33 -6.28 -17.57
CA THR A 48 -8.58 -5.05 -17.84
C THR A 48 -9.44 -3.81 -17.53
N PRO A 49 -8.86 -2.67 -17.13
CA PRO A 49 -9.62 -1.44 -16.94
C PRO A 49 -10.44 -1.06 -18.19
N ARG A 50 -9.90 -1.32 -19.39
CA ARG A 50 -10.60 -1.11 -20.65
C ARG A 50 -11.91 -1.91 -20.74
N GLN A 51 -11.89 -3.20 -20.37
CA GLN A 51 -13.09 -4.03 -20.34
C GLN A 51 -14.12 -3.52 -19.33
N VAL A 52 -13.68 -2.95 -18.20
CA VAL A 52 -14.61 -2.30 -17.24
C VAL A 52 -15.32 -1.11 -17.89
N PHE A 53 -14.59 -0.31 -18.67
CA PHE A 53 -15.17 0.83 -19.40
C PHE A 53 -16.10 0.42 -20.55
N GLU A 54 -15.73 -0.60 -21.32
CA GLU A 54 -16.48 -1.06 -22.48
C GLU A 54 -17.75 -1.80 -22.05
N GLU A 55 -17.63 -2.75 -21.12
CA GLU A 55 -18.73 -3.66 -20.76
C GLU A 55 -19.58 -3.17 -19.57
N LYS A 56 -19.01 -2.34 -18.69
CA LYS A 56 -19.67 -1.60 -17.58
C LYS A 56 -20.34 -2.42 -16.48
N THR A 57 -20.86 -3.61 -16.76
CA THR A 57 -21.64 -4.42 -15.81
C THR A 57 -20.93 -5.76 -15.52
N PRO A 58 -21.20 -6.42 -14.37
CA PRO A 58 -20.67 -7.76 -14.11
C PRO A 58 -21.06 -8.80 -15.15
N GLU A 59 -22.23 -8.68 -15.79
CA GLU A 59 -22.68 -9.51 -16.90
C GLU A 59 -21.82 -9.26 -18.15
N GLY A 60 -21.71 -8.01 -18.60
CA GLY A 60 -20.93 -7.68 -19.80
C GLY A 60 -19.47 -8.10 -19.65
N ILE A 61 -18.86 -7.82 -18.49
CA ILE A 61 -17.48 -8.23 -18.23
C ILE A 61 -17.36 -9.76 -18.22
N ALA A 62 -18.36 -10.49 -17.70
CA ALA A 62 -18.33 -11.95 -17.69
C ALA A 62 -18.32 -12.56 -19.10
N ALA A 63 -18.87 -11.87 -20.09
CA ALA A 63 -18.89 -12.34 -21.48
C ALA A 63 -17.49 -12.30 -22.14
N VAL A 64 -16.58 -11.45 -21.66
CA VAL A 64 -15.26 -11.21 -22.28
C VAL A 64 -14.07 -11.56 -21.40
N VAL A 65 -14.29 -11.89 -20.13
CA VAL A 65 -13.23 -12.17 -19.15
C VAL A 65 -12.59 -13.55 -19.39
N ARG A 66 -11.26 -13.63 -19.22
CA ARG A 66 -10.50 -14.89 -19.29
C ARG A 66 -10.12 -15.38 -17.90
N ARG A 67 -9.93 -16.69 -17.73
CA ARG A 67 -9.40 -17.25 -16.48
C ARG A 67 -7.88 -17.19 -16.44
N THR A 68 -7.32 -17.02 -15.24
CA THR A 68 -5.86 -16.92 -15.04
C THR A 68 -5.09 -18.18 -15.44
N ASP A 69 -5.70 -19.36 -15.45
CA ASP A 69 -5.02 -20.60 -15.88
C ASP A 69 -4.59 -20.55 -17.37
N GLU A 70 -5.25 -19.71 -18.18
CA GLU A 70 -4.89 -19.45 -19.58
C GLU A 70 -3.85 -18.34 -19.73
N ALA A 71 -3.62 -17.56 -18.67
CA ALA A 71 -2.65 -16.48 -18.62
C ALA A 71 -1.45 -16.91 -17.78
N ARG A 72 -0.52 -17.66 -18.39
CA ARG A 72 0.85 -17.79 -17.87
C ARG A 72 1.53 -16.41 -17.90
N THR A 73 1.24 -15.57 -16.91
CA THR A 73 2.16 -14.49 -16.55
C THR A 73 3.34 -15.16 -15.87
N ALA A 74 4.53 -15.05 -16.48
CA ALA A 74 5.77 -15.28 -15.77
C ALA A 74 5.66 -14.56 -14.42
N VAL A 75 5.92 -15.28 -13.33
CA VAL A 75 6.05 -14.64 -12.02
C VAL A 75 7.23 -13.69 -12.18
N ASP A 76 6.93 -12.41 -12.38
CA ASP A 76 7.93 -11.36 -12.38
C ASP A 76 8.40 -11.30 -10.92
N ILE A 77 9.54 -11.92 -10.67
CA ILE A 77 10.14 -11.94 -9.33
C ILE A 77 10.61 -10.50 -9.12
N GLY A 78 9.88 -9.72 -8.32
CA GLY A 78 10.16 -8.31 -8.04
C GLY A 78 11.44 -8.09 -7.20
N VAL A 79 12.37 -9.05 -7.20
CA VAL A 79 13.59 -9.09 -6.41
C VAL A 79 14.81 -8.97 -7.34
N GLY A 80 15.87 -8.33 -6.85
CA GLY A 80 17.06 -8.04 -7.63
C GLY A 80 17.02 -6.65 -8.28
N ASP A 81 17.63 -6.52 -9.44
CA ASP A 81 17.81 -5.21 -10.07
C ASP A 81 16.56 -4.75 -10.81
N VAL A 82 15.98 -3.63 -10.37
CA VAL A 82 14.77 -3.04 -10.95
C VAL A 82 15.10 -1.64 -11.48
N PRO A 83 14.98 -1.38 -12.79
CA PRO A 83 15.24 -0.06 -13.33
C PRO A 83 14.22 0.97 -12.84
N TRP A 84 14.64 2.22 -12.68
CA TRP A 84 13.72 3.30 -12.39
C TRP A 84 12.69 3.47 -13.51
N THR A 85 11.45 3.75 -13.11
CA THR A 85 10.37 4.08 -14.04
C THR A 85 10.64 5.40 -14.77
N PRO A 86 9.98 5.66 -15.91
CA PRO A 86 10.15 6.93 -16.63
C PRO A 86 9.93 8.18 -15.77
N VAL A 87 8.94 8.17 -14.85
CA VAL A 87 8.65 9.32 -13.97
C VAL A 87 9.77 9.56 -12.94
N MET A 88 10.37 8.48 -12.41
CA MET A 88 11.52 8.58 -11.51
C MET A 88 12.74 9.13 -12.25
N ARG A 89 13.03 8.62 -13.46
CA ARG A 89 14.14 9.12 -14.29
C ARG A 89 13.98 10.59 -14.68
N ALA A 90 12.77 11.01 -15.03
CA ALA A 90 12.47 12.41 -15.34
C ALA A 90 12.66 13.33 -14.12
N SER A 91 12.42 12.81 -12.91
CA SER A 91 12.64 13.52 -11.65
C SER A 91 14.12 13.55 -11.22
N GLY A 92 14.93 12.60 -11.70
CA GLY A 92 16.37 12.53 -11.43
C GLY A 92 16.68 12.44 -9.94
N GLU A 93 17.70 13.15 -9.47
CA GLU A 93 18.11 13.18 -8.06
C GLU A 93 16.99 13.67 -7.12
N ARG A 94 16.04 14.49 -7.61
CA ARG A 94 14.90 14.94 -6.81
C ARG A 94 13.99 13.79 -6.39
N ALA A 95 14.00 12.68 -7.14
CA ALA A 95 13.22 11.50 -6.82
C ALA A 95 13.68 10.82 -5.54
N ALA A 96 14.98 10.93 -5.19
CA ALA A 96 15.60 10.28 -4.03
C ALA A 96 16.04 11.28 -2.94
N ARG A 97 15.55 12.52 -3.00
CA ARG A 97 15.93 13.56 -2.03
C ARG A 97 15.43 13.20 -0.62
N PRO A 98 16.18 13.53 0.44
CA PRO A 98 15.73 13.32 1.82
C PRO A 98 14.37 13.98 2.10
N GLY A 99 13.53 13.30 2.89
CA GLY A 99 12.21 13.79 3.27
C GLY A 99 11.17 13.79 2.13
N PHE A 100 11.48 13.24 0.94
CA PHE A 100 10.46 13.03 -0.09
C PHE A 100 9.59 11.82 0.23
N ALA A 101 8.69 12.04 1.19
CA ALA A 101 7.88 11.01 1.80
C ALA A 101 6.39 11.30 1.66
N GLN A 102 5.59 10.26 1.81
CA GLN A 102 4.17 10.33 2.11
C GLN A 102 3.90 9.59 3.41
N TRP A 103 2.84 9.95 4.11
CA TRP A 103 2.41 9.21 5.29
C TRP A 103 0.90 9.24 5.45
N VAL A 104 0.41 8.25 6.19
CA VAL A 104 -0.95 8.19 6.70
C VAL A 104 -0.93 8.07 8.22
N VAL A 105 -1.98 8.57 8.85
CA VAL A 105 -2.21 8.39 10.29
C VAL A 105 -3.43 7.48 10.45
N LEU A 106 -3.23 6.36 11.13
CA LEU A 106 -4.25 5.35 11.37
C LEU A 106 -4.64 5.35 12.85
N ALA A 107 -5.92 5.16 13.13
CA ALA A 107 -6.37 4.83 14.47
C ALA A 107 -6.04 3.36 14.74
N VAL A 108 -5.39 3.07 15.87
CA VAL A 108 -5.06 1.69 16.27
C VAL A 108 -5.66 1.35 17.62
N PRO A 109 -6.02 0.08 17.87
CA PRO A 109 -6.50 -0.34 19.17
C PRO A 109 -5.51 0.01 20.29
N GLY A 110 -6.05 0.28 21.47
CA GLY A 110 -5.23 0.42 22.67
C GLY A 110 -4.43 -0.86 22.92
N GLY A 111 -3.16 -0.70 23.29
CA GLY A 111 -2.28 -1.84 23.55
C GLY A 111 -1.85 -2.65 22.33
N LEU A 112 -1.86 -2.08 21.12
CA LEU A 112 -1.38 -2.71 19.87
C LEU A 112 -0.09 -3.51 20.06
N GLY A 113 0.88 -2.97 20.82
CA GLY A 113 2.14 -3.64 21.11
C GLY A 113 3.17 -3.52 19.97
N ALA A 114 4.43 -3.29 20.32
CA ALA A 114 5.50 -3.12 19.33
C ALA A 114 5.75 -4.39 18.51
N ASP A 115 5.68 -5.57 19.15
CA ASP A 115 5.93 -6.86 18.50
C ASP A 115 4.84 -7.21 17.46
N ILE A 116 3.58 -6.92 17.78
CA ILE A 116 2.45 -7.14 16.86
C ILE A 116 2.58 -6.21 15.66
N LEU A 117 2.89 -4.93 15.88
CA LEU A 117 3.11 -3.97 14.80
C LEU A 117 4.32 -4.38 13.94
N ALA A 118 5.42 -4.85 14.54
CA ALA A 118 6.57 -5.35 13.80
C ALA A 118 6.22 -6.59 12.95
N ALA A 119 5.41 -7.51 13.48
CA ALA A 119 4.95 -8.68 12.74
C ALA A 119 4.05 -8.30 11.56
N GLY A 120 3.08 -7.40 11.75
CA GLY A 120 2.23 -6.87 10.68
C GLY A 120 3.04 -6.16 9.60
N LEU A 121 3.97 -5.29 10.02
CA LEU A 121 4.88 -4.61 9.08
C LEU A 121 5.76 -5.61 8.32
N SER A 122 6.25 -6.68 8.96
CA SER A 122 7.01 -7.73 8.28
C SER A 122 6.18 -8.42 7.19
N ALA A 123 4.91 -8.73 7.45
CA ALA A 123 4.02 -9.34 6.46
C ALA A 123 3.78 -8.42 5.26
N VAL A 124 3.57 -7.11 5.52
CA VAL A 124 3.45 -6.09 4.46
C VAL A 124 4.74 -5.97 3.66
N LEU A 125 5.89 -5.88 4.33
CA LEU A 125 7.19 -5.81 3.68
C LEU A 125 7.42 -7.02 2.79
N ASP A 126 7.13 -8.24 3.25
CA ASP A 126 7.31 -9.49 2.50
C ASP A 126 6.32 -9.64 1.34
N THR A 127 5.17 -8.99 1.43
CA THR A 127 4.13 -9.01 0.38
C THR A 127 4.43 -8.00 -0.72
N HIS A 128 5.02 -6.85 -0.38
CA HIS A 128 5.23 -5.72 -1.29
C HIS A 128 6.72 -5.47 -1.53
N ASP A 129 7.26 -6.09 -2.58
CA ASP A 129 8.71 -6.15 -2.86
C ASP A 129 9.40 -4.79 -2.85
N MET A 130 8.80 -3.77 -3.47
CA MET A 130 9.39 -2.43 -3.56
C MET A 130 9.60 -1.76 -2.20
N LEU A 131 8.90 -2.17 -1.14
CA LEU A 131 9.17 -1.63 0.21
C LEU A 131 10.51 -2.10 0.79
N ARG A 132 11.12 -3.15 0.20
CA ARG A 132 12.45 -3.68 0.52
C ARG A 132 13.53 -3.19 -0.46
N ALA A 133 13.20 -2.21 -1.30
CA ALA A 133 14.12 -1.66 -2.29
C ALA A 133 15.22 -0.80 -1.66
N ARG A 134 16.37 -0.75 -2.34
CA ARG A 134 17.48 0.17 -2.09
C ARG A 134 17.86 0.88 -3.37
N THR A 135 18.06 2.19 -3.34
CA THR A 135 18.62 2.93 -4.48
C THR A 135 20.11 2.68 -4.58
N VAL A 136 20.62 2.54 -5.80
CA VAL A 136 22.06 2.43 -6.05
C VAL A 136 22.63 3.82 -6.37
N PRO A 137 23.57 4.36 -5.56
CA PRO A 137 24.12 5.69 -5.80
C PRO A 137 24.72 5.83 -7.21
N GLY A 138 24.34 6.89 -7.92
CA GLY A 138 24.80 7.15 -9.29
C GLY A 138 24.11 6.32 -10.38
N GLU A 139 23.18 5.44 -10.03
CA GLU A 139 22.47 4.58 -10.99
C GLU A 139 20.95 4.76 -10.87
N ALA A 140 20.27 4.85 -12.02
CA ALA A 140 18.81 4.93 -12.08
C ALA A 140 18.16 3.55 -11.95
N ARG A 141 18.50 2.83 -10.88
CA ARG A 141 17.94 1.51 -10.53
C ARG A 141 17.79 1.33 -9.02
N PHE A 142 17.01 0.33 -8.67
CA PHE A 142 16.93 -0.23 -7.33
C PHE A 142 17.58 -1.61 -7.30
N THR A 143 18.04 -2.01 -6.12
CA THR A 143 18.23 -3.41 -5.76
C THR A 143 17.17 -3.76 -4.73
N VAL A 144 16.28 -4.69 -5.06
CA VAL A 144 15.20 -5.16 -4.21
C VAL A 144 15.62 -6.43 -3.49
N GLY A 145 15.42 -6.48 -2.17
CA GLY A 145 15.78 -7.62 -1.35
C GLY A 145 14.72 -8.74 -1.35
N GLU A 146 15.19 -9.96 -1.07
CA GLU A 146 14.34 -11.13 -0.82
C GLU A 146 13.38 -10.92 0.37
N ARG A 147 12.40 -11.80 0.51
CA ARG A 147 11.57 -11.84 1.74
C ARG A 147 12.46 -12.01 2.98
N GLY A 148 12.12 -11.31 4.05
CA GLY A 148 12.90 -11.29 5.29
C GLY A 148 14.23 -10.53 5.20
N SER A 149 14.56 -9.86 4.09
CA SER A 149 15.81 -9.11 3.96
C SER A 149 15.85 -7.81 4.78
N VAL A 150 14.71 -7.41 5.35
CA VAL A 150 14.54 -6.18 6.11
C VAL A 150 14.00 -6.55 7.50
N ASP A 151 14.70 -6.13 8.54
CA ASP A 151 14.23 -6.27 9.91
C ASP A 151 13.14 -5.23 10.21
N ALA A 152 11.88 -5.68 10.18
CA ALA A 152 10.72 -4.84 10.44
C ALA A 152 10.74 -4.21 11.85
N ALA A 153 11.29 -4.88 12.85
CA ALA A 153 11.36 -4.36 14.21
C ALA A 153 12.23 -3.09 14.28
N SER A 154 13.30 -3.02 13.48
CA SER A 154 14.15 -1.84 13.35
C SER A 154 13.46 -0.62 12.70
N LEU A 155 12.31 -0.83 12.05
CA LEU A 155 11.52 0.22 11.40
C LEU A 155 10.35 0.71 12.26
N VAL A 156 10.07 0.01 13.37
CA VAL A 156 9.02 0.36 14.34
C VAL A 156 9.62 1.18 15.48
N SER A 157 8.94 2.25 15.84
CA SER A 157 9.25 3.02 17.03
C SER A 157 7.99 3.37 17.81
N ARG A 158 8.15 3.62 19.11
CA ARG A 158 7.05 3.97 20.01
C ARG A 158 7.28 5.34 20.62
N VAL A 159 6.22 6.14 20.68
CA VAL A 159 6.16 7.40 21.42
C VAL A 159 5.17 7.19 22.57
N ASP A 160 5.63 7.35 23.81
CA ASP A 160 4.77 7.26 24.99
C ASP A 160 3.90 8.52 25.11
N ALA A 161 2.59 8.32 25.00
CA ALA A 161 1.56 9.34 25.18
C ALA A 161 0.47 8.86 26.17
N VAL A 162 0.79 7.90 27.05
CA VAL A 162 -0.16 7.25 27.96
C VAL A 162 -0.85 8.25 28.89
N ARG A 163 -0.12 9.28 29.32
CA ARG A 163 -0.62 10.36 30.18
C ARG A 163 -0.98 11.64 29.42
N ALA A 164 -0.84 11.66 28.11
CA ALA A 164 -1.08 12.84 27.28
C ALA A 164 -2.57 13.08 27.05
N GLY A 165 -2.96 14.36 27.03
CA GLY A 165 -4.26 14.80 26.54
C GLY A 165 -4.35 14.76 25.00
N ALA A 166 -5.55 14.86 24.45
CA ALA A 166 -5.80 14.72 23.01
C ALA A 166 -5.00 15.71 22.14
N GLU A 167 -4.85 16.95 22.60
CA GLU A 167 -4.08 17.97 21.89
C GLU A 167 -2.59 17.59 21.81
N THR A 168 -2.00 17.19 22.94
CA THR A 168 -0.61 16.72 22.99
C THR A 168 -0.39 15.47 22.14
N VAL A 169 -1.35 14.53 22.12
CA VAL A 169 -1.28 13.35 21.23
C VAL A 169 -1.20 13.78 19.77
N ARG A 170 -2.06 14.70 19.33
CA ARG A 170 -2.05 15.22 17.96
C ARG A 170 -0.70 15.85 17.60
N GLU A 171 -0.15 16.70 18.46
CA GLU A 171 1.17 17.29 18.22
C GLU A 171 2.30 16.25 18.18
N LEU A 172 2.25 15.23 19.06
CA LEU A 172 3.22 14.13 19.05
C LEU A 172 3.13 13.34 17.75
N THR A 173 1.94 13.09 17.23
CA THR A 173 1.71 12.41 15.94
C THR A 173 2.26 13.22 14.78
N GLU A 174 2.00 14.53 14.72
CA GLU A 174 2.53 15.40 13.67
C GLU A 174 4.06 15.47 13.70
N ARG A 175 4.65 15.63 14.89
CA ARG A 175 6.11 15.58 15.08
C ARG A 175 6.69 14.22 14.67
N ALA A 176 6.06 13.13 15.11
CA ALA A 176 6.47 11.78 14.75
C ALA A 176 6.49 11.54 13.24
N ALA A 177 5.49 12.08 12.50
CA ALA A 177 5.45 12.00 11.05
C ALA A 177 6.66 12.68 10.39
N GLY A 178 6.95 13.93 10.78
CA GLY A 178 8.08 14.70 10.27
C GLY A 178 9.42 14.04 10.58
N ASP A 179 9.63 13.63 11.82
CA ASP A 179 10.88 12.99 12.25
C ASP A 179 11.09 11.63 11.57
N ALA A 180 10.03 10.85 11.38
CA ALA A 180 10.10 9.57 10.67
C ALA A 180 10.41 9.76 9.18
N ALA A 181 9.80 10.76 8.52
CA ALA A 181 10.10 11.11 7.14
C ALA A 181 11.56 11.55 6.95
N GLY A 182 12.13 12.30 7.90
CA GLY A 182 13.54 12.68 7.90
C GLY A 182 14.51 11.52 8.15
N ARG A 183 14.04 10.40 8.70
CA ARG A 183 14.82 9.17 8.97
C ARG A 183 14.71 8.10 7.90
N LEU A 184 14.03 8.40 6.79
CA LEU A 184 14.06 7.55 5.61
C LEU A 184 15.40 7.69 4.91
N ASP A 185 15.91 6.56 4.42
CA ASP A 185 17.17 6.50 3.69
C ASP A 185 17.07 5.43 2.60
N PRO A 186 16.75 5.85 1.36
CA PRO A 186 16.68 4.97 0.21
C PRO A 186 17.97 4.20 -0.08
N VAL A 187 19.14 4.71 0.32
CA VAL A 187 20.43 4.05 0.04
C VAL A 187 20.62 2.84 0.95
N SER A 188 20.35 2.98 2.26
CA SER A 188 20.40 1.84 3.19
C SER A 188 19.18 0.91 3.10
N GLY A 189 18.09 1.38 2.49
CA GLY A 189 16.86 0.60 2.29
C GLY A 189 15.81 0.86 3.37
N ALA A 190 16.00 1.90 4.18
CA ALA A 190 14.99 2.39 5.10
C ALA A 190 13.92 3.18 4.32
N MET A 191 13.14 2.46 3.52
CA MET A 191 12.09 3.01 2.65
C MET A 191 10.81 3.34 3.41
N VAL A 192 10.59 2.70 4.56
CA VAL A 192 9.39 2.89 5.39
C VAL A 192 9.72 2.99 6.88
N ARG A 193 8.81 3.60 7.64
CA ARG A 193 8.84 3.67 9.12
C ARG A 193 7.43 3.60 9.66
N ALA A 194 7.26 2.92 10.79
CA ALA A 194 6.00 2.87 11.55
C ALA A 194 6.23 3.45 12.94
N VAL A 195 5.49 4.49 13.31
CA VAL A 195 5.59 5.12 14.64
C VAL A 195 4.25 4.97 15.36
N TRP A 196 4.27 4.17 16.43
CA TRP A 196 3.12 4.01 17.30
C TRP A 196 3.14 5.07 18.40
N VAL A 197 2.18 5.99 18.34
CA VAL A 197 1.88 6.95 19.42
C VAL A 197 0.91 6.27 20.38
N ASP A 198 1.47 5.76 21.47
CA ASP A 198 0.78 4.90 22.43
C ASP A 198 0.05 5.72 23.49
N THR A 199 -1.28 5.66 23.48
CA THR A 199 -2.14 6.36 24.43
C THR A 199 -2.58 5.50 25.62
N GLY A 200 -2.02 4.28 25.74
CA GLY A 200 -2.34 3.28 26.74
C GLY A 200 -3.32 2.20 26.24
N PRO A 201 -3.62 1.17 27.07
CA PRO A 201 -4.47 0.04 26.67
C PRO A 201 -5.96 0.41 26.53
N GLU A 202 -6.42 1.43 27.24
CA GLU A 202 -7.84 1.81 27.31
C GLU A 202 -8.26 2.83 26.23
N ARG A 203 -7.30 3.41 25.51
CA ARG A 203 -7.56 4.48 24.54
C ARG A 203 -7.08 4.07 23.17
N VAL A 204 -7.78 4.55 22.15
CA VAL A 204 -7.34 4.43 20.76
C VAL A 204 -6.02 5.19 20.59
N GLY A 205 -5.00 4.48 20.10
CA GLY A 205 -3.70 5.04 19.77
C GLY A 205 -3.67 5.60 18.34
N GLN A 206 -2.54 6.18 17.97
CA GLN A 206 -2.29 6.57 16.58
C GLN A 206 -1.06 5.86 16.04
N LEU A 207 -1.13 5.44 14.78
CA LEU A 207 -0.01 4.88 14.03
C LEU A 207 0.30 5.80 12.86
N VAL A 208 1.52 6.33 12.84
CA VAL A 208 2.06 7.05 11.69
C VAL A 208 2.81 6.05 10.82
N PHE A 209 2.30 5.78 9.63
CA PHE A 209 2.98 4.93 8.65
C PHE A 209 3.54 5.81 7.54
N VAL A 210 4.87 5.89 7.46
CA VAL A 210 5.61 6.76 6.54
C VAL A 210 6.33 5.91 5.51
N ALA A 211 6.30 6.33 4.25
CA ALA A 211 7.03 5.67 3.17
C ALA A 211 7.65 6.70 2.21
N HIS A 212 8.82 6.37 1.67
CA HIS A 212 9.48 7.19 0.67
C HIS A 212 8.66 7.19 -0.63
N HIS A 213 8.50 8.33 -1.28
CA HIS A 213 7.65 8.48 -2.47
C HIS A 213 8.20 7.73 -3.71
N LEU A 214 9.38 7.11 -3.60
CA LEU A 214 9.92 6.19 -4.61
C LEU A 214 9.20 4.84 -4.61
N VAL A 215 8.62 4.45 -3.47
CA VAL A 215 8.02 3.11 -3.29
C VAL A 215 6.53 3.18 -3.03
N VAL A 216 5.96 4.39 -2.91
CA VAL A 216 4.52 4.64 -2.73
C VAL A 216 4.03 5.83 -3.55
N ASP A 217 2.74 5.79 -3.86
CA ASP A 217 1.94 6.90 -4.36
C ASP A 217 0.58 6.98 -3.65
N GLY A 218 -0.30 7.90 -4.07
CA GLY A 218 -1.61 8.07 -3.47
C GLY A 218 -2.55 6.87 -3.61
N VAL A 219 -2.32 5.96 -4.57
CA VAL A 219 -3.13 4.74 -4.75
C VAL A 219 -2.57 3.59 -3.89
N SER A 220 -1.25 3.55 -3.71
CA SER A 220 -0.53 2.54 -2.93
C SER A 220 -1.07 2.41 -1.50
N TRP A 221 -1.42 3.53 -0.86
CA TRP A 221 -1.99 3.51 0.50
C TRP A 221 -3.31 2.74 0.62
N ARG A 222 -4.11 2.68 -0.46
CA ARG A 222 -5.35 1.88 -0.47
C ARG A 222 -5.10 0.38 -0.52
N VAL A 223 -3.86 -0.03 -0.81
CA VAL A 223 -3.41 -1.43 -0.80
C VAL A 223 -2.63 -1.72 0.49
N LEU A 224 -1.70 -0.85 0.86
CA LEU A 224 -0.84 -1.05 2.04
C LEU A 224 -1.60 -0.99 3.37
N VAL A 225 -2.59 -0.10 3.51
CA VAL A 225 -3.31 0.06 4.78
C VAL A 225 -4.18 -1.16 5.11
N PRO A 226 -4.95 -1.75 4.17
CA PRO A 226 -5.71 -2.98 4.47
C PRO A 226 -4.84 -4.23 4.69
N ASP A 227 -3.61 -4.25 4.16
CA ASP A 227 -2.69 -5.39 4.32
C ASP A 227 -1.90 -5.33 5.65
N LEU A 228 -1.89 -4.18 6.33
CA LEU A 228 -1.23 -3.94 7.62
C LEU A 228 -2.14 -4.25 8.81
#